data_AF-A0A2I1P7N4-F1
#
_entry.id   AF-A0A2I1P7N4-F1
#
_cell.length_a   1.000
_cell.length_b   1.000
_cell.length_c   1.000
_cell.angle_alpha   90.00
_cell.angle_beta   90.00
_cell.angle_gamma   90.00
#
_symmetry.space_group_name_H-M   'P 1'
#
loop_
_entity.id
_entity.type
_entity.pdbx_description
1 polymer ?
#
loop_
_entity_poly.entity_id
_entity_poly.type
_entity_poly.pdbx_seq_one_letter_code
_entity_poly.pdbx_strand_id
1 'polypeptide(L)' 'THNPHHAYLVGSHFVLLNMGEQTLDADYSEVTLEQLTLEMAGGGELNSLNHELRDLS' A
#
# COMPACT_ATOMS: atom_id res chain seq x y z
N THR A 1 10.77 -3.56 -5.70
CA THR A 1 10.19 -2.94 -6.92
C THR A 1 9.10 -1.98 -6.49
N HIS A 2 8.84 -0.91 -7.24
CA HIS A 2 7.73 0.03 -6.96
C HIS A 2 6.47 -0.28 -7.81
N ASN A 3 6.49 -1.35 -8.61
CA ASN A 3 5.37 -1.74 -9.45
C ASN A 3 4.60 -2.91 -8.80
N PRO A 4 3.34 -2.71 -8.38
CA PRO A 4 2.53 -3.74 -7.74
C PRO A 4 2.27 -4.94 -8.65
N HIS A 5 2.14 -4.74 -9.97
CA HIS A 5 2.00 -5.84 -10.92
C HIS A 5 3.24 -6.72 -10.98
N HIS A 6 4.43 -6.11 -10.96
CA HIS A 6 5.67 -6.87 -10.92
C HIS A 6 5.79 -7.62 -9.60
N ALA A 7 5.55 -6.95 -8.46
CA ALA A 7 5.62 -7.56 -7.15
C ALA A 7 4.68 -8.77 -7.04
N TYR A 8 3.42 -8.62 -7.47
CA TYR A 8 2.41 -9.67 -7.41
C TYR A 8 2.69 -10.84 -8.36
N LEU A 9 3.35 -10.58 -9.50
CA LEU A 9 3.67 -11.61 -10.48
C LEU A 9 4.79 -12.56 -10.00
N VAL A 10 5.76 -12.06 -9.23
CA VAL A 10 6.96 -12.83 -8.85
C VAL A 10 7.12 -13.06 -7.34
N GLY A 11 6.31 -12.41 -6.51
CA GLY A 11 6.39 -12.47 -5.05
C GLY A 11 5.52 -13.57 -4.45
N SER A 12 6.02 -14.21 -3.40
CA SER A 12 5.26 -15.13 -2.54
C SER A 12 4.88 -14.50 -1.18
N HIS A 13 5.52 -13.39 -0.82
CA HIS A 13 5.41 -12.71 0.45
C HIS A 13 5.70 -11.21 0.27
N PHE A 14 4.95 -10.36 0.96
CA PHE A 14 4.88 -8.92 0.71
C PHE A 14 5.06 -8.15 2.02
N VAL A 15 6.17 -7.41 2.12
CA VAL A 15 6.41 -6.46 3.21
C VAL A 15 6.43 -5.06 2.63
N LEU A 16 5.55 -4.18 3.15
CA LEU A 16 5.56 -2.75 2.82
C LEU A 16 5.95 -1.95 4.04
N LEU A 17 6.77 -0.93 3.80
CA LEU A 17 7.17 0.05 4.80
C LEU A 17 6.71 1.43 4.34
N ASN A 18 6.06 2.18 5.23
CA ASN A 18 5.81 3.61 5.08
C ASN A 18 6.68 4.37 6.09
N MET A 19 7.54 5.27 5.62
CA MET A 19 8.44 6.07 6.48
C MET A 19 9.24 5.26 7.52
N GLY A 20 9.55 3.99 7.22
CA GLY A 20 10.28 3.08 8.11
C GLY A 20 9.41 2.24 9.05
N GLU A 21 8.09 2.44 9.06
CA GLU A 21 7.12 1.61 9.78
C GLU A 21 6.51 0.56 8.85
N GLN A 22 6.35 -0.67 9.33
CA GLN A 22 5.73 -1.75 8.56
C GLN A 22 4.21 -1.57 8.48
N THR A 23 3.69 -1.47 7.26
CA THR A 23 2.24 -1.28 7.00
C THR A 23 1.57 -2.51 6.42
N LEU A 24 2.33 -3.39 5.76
CA LEU A 24 1.87 -4.69 5.28
C LEU A 24 2.94 -5.74 5.53
N ASP A 25 2.49 -6.93 5.93
CA ASP A 25 3.28 -8.16 6.02
C ASP A 25 2.29 -9.31 5.81
N ALA A 26 2.34 -9.90 4.62
CA ALA A 26 1.33 -10.83 4.15
C ALA A 26 1.91 -11.83 3.14
N ASP A 27 1.48 -13.07 3.22
CA ASP A 27 1.73 -14.07 2.18
C ASP A 27 0.82 -13.83 0.96
N TYR A 28 1.19 -14.42 -0.18
CA TYR A 28 0.45 -14.30 -1.44
C TYR A 28 -1.05 -14.65 -1.32
N SER A 29 -1.42 -15.60 -0.47
CA SER A 29 -2.82 -15.98 -0.25
C SER A 29 -3.63 -14.93 0.52
N GLU A 30 -2.97 -13.97 1.15
CA GLU A 30 -3.58 -13.01 2.09
C GLU A 30 -3.71 -11.62 1.48
N VAL A 31 -3.11 -11.38 0.32
CA VAL A 31 -3.13 -10.07 -0.36
C VAL A 31 -3.61 -10.21 -1.80
N THR A 32 -4.46 -9.28 -2.24
CA THR A 32 -4.85 -9.18 -3.65
C THR A 32 -3.98 -8.15 -4.36
N LEU A 33 -3.89 -8.25 -5.70
CA LEU A 33 -3.20 -7.23 -6.51
C LEU A 33 -3.77 -5.83 -6.28
N GLU A 34 -5.08 -5.70 -6.06
CA GLU A 34 -5.73 -4.42 -5.80
C GLU A 34 -5.30 -3.82 -4.45
N GLN A 35 -5.30 -4.64 -3.39
CA GLN A 35 -4.80 -4.26 -2.07
C GLN A 35 -3.34 -3.81 -2.17
N LEU A 36 -2.48 -4.62 -2.81
CA LEU A 36 -1.07 -4.31 -2.98
C LEU A 36 -0.86 -3.00 -3.77
N THR A 37 -1.70 -2.74 -4.77
CA THR A 37 -1.66 -1.49 -5.55
C THR A 37 -2.01 -0.28 -4.69
N LEU A 38 -3.05 -0.38 -3.86
CA LEU A 38 -3.45 0.68 -2.95
C LEU A 38 -2.37 0.98 -1.91
N GLU A 39 -1.84 -0.06 -1.27
CA GLU A 39 -0.79 0.06 -0.24
C GLU A 39 0.49 0.67 -0.84
N MET A 40 0.91 0.21 -2.02
CA MET A 40 2.10 0.76 -2.72
C MET A 40 1.89 2.17 -3.28
N ALA A 41 0.65 2.62 -3.42
CA ALA A 41 0.32 4.00 -3.77
C ALA A 41 0.35 4.97 -2.56
N GLY A 42 0.73 4.49 -1.37
CA GLY A 42 0.77 5.26 -0.13
C GLY A 42 -0.43 4.96 0.76
N GLY A 43 -0.68 3.67 1.01
CA GLY A 43 -1.81 3.12 1.77
C GLY A 43 -2.48 4.10 2.73
N GLY A 44 -3.74 4.44 2.44
CA GLY A 44 -4.59 5.26 3.30
C GLY A 44 -4.24 6.76 3.43
N GLU A 45 -3.06 7.23 3.00
CA GLU A 45 -2.70 8.66 3.11
C GLU A 45 -3.55 9.56 2.20
N LEU A 46 -4.15 9.00 1.14
CA LEU A 46 -5.18 9.67 0.34
C LEU A 46 -6.46 10.01 1.13
N ASN A 47 -6.76 9.29 2.23
CA ASN A 47 -7.84 9.67 3.15
C ASN A 47 -7.42 10.77 4.12
N SER A 48 -6.16 10.77 4.56
CA SER A 48 -5.62 11.79 5.46
C SER A 48 -5.51 13.16 4.77
N LEU A 49 -5.05 13.19 3.51
CA LEU A 49 -4.94 14.43 2.73
C LEU A 49 -6.32 15.01 2.38
N ASN A 50 -7.35 14.16 2.19
CA ASN A 50 -8.74 14.61 2.02
C ASN A 50 -9.34 15.21 3.30
N HIS A 51 -8.92 14.76 4.49
CA HIS A 51 -9.36 15.36 5.75
C HIS A 51 -8.74 16.75 5.94
N GLU A 52 -7.44 16.91 5.73
CA GLU A 52 -6.76 18.20 5.88
C GLU A 52 -7.26 19.27 4.87
N LEU A 53 -7.59 18.88 3.64
CA LEU A 53 -8.13 19.80 2.63
C LEU A 53 -9.58 20.24 2.91
N ARG A 54 -10.38 19.43 3.61
CA ARG A 54 -11.76 19.79 4.01
C ARG A 54 -11.80 20.65 5.26
N ASP A 55 -10.84 20.49 6.16
CA ASP A 55 -10.72 21.35 7.35
C ASP A 55 -10.20 22.76 7.01
N LEU A 56 -9.63 22.96 5.81
CA LEU A 56 -9.13 24.25 5.30
C LEU A 56 -10.12 25.00 4.38
N SER A 57 -11.32 24.47 4.09
CA SER A 57 -12.35 25.11 3.26
C SER A 57 -13.55 25.61 4.05
#